data_AF-A0A952WWE6-F1
#
_entry.id   AF-A0A952WWE6-F1
#
_cell.length_a   1.000
_cell.length_b   1.000
_cell.length_c   1.000
_cell.angle_alpha   90.00
_cell.angle_beta   90.00
_cell.angle_gamma   90.00
#
_symmetry.space_group_name_H-M   'P 1'
#
loop_
_entity.id
_entity.type
_entity.pdbx_description
1 polymer ?
#
loop_
_entity_poly.entity_id
_entity_poly.type
_entity_poly.pdbx_seq_one_letter_code
_entity_poly.pdbx_strand_id
1 'polypeptide(L)'
;MFRWLADIAALVVVLALGAGILLHERARRDREATIIQVGADMRRLELELKYRAASGDVEVNARGWPVTVDPEWFLPHPPVNALLSVHRPWVEVASPDEAGLLHPPIRMAIDETYAAFWYNPYQGVVRARVPVMVNDDQATDLYNRVNGTGIPSIFYEEKAVPQPESPMPRVPVAPQDLPPDQTSEPPPTGPRPGDGTPMSDAGTTAEPP
;
A
#
# COMPACT_ATOMS: atom_id res chain seq x y z
N MET A 1 32.27 -39.67 -47.78
CA MET A 1 32.25 -38.20 -47.63
C MET A 1 30.84 -37.67 -47.33
N PHE A 2 29.81 -38.01 -48.12
CA PHE A 2 28.42 -37.54 -47.91
C PHE A 2 27.81 -37.85 -46.52
N ARG A 3 28.05 -39.05 -45.96
CA ARG A 3 27.51 -39.44 -44.64
C ARG A 3 27.99 -38.52 -43.50
N TRP A 4 29.26 -38.16 -43.50
CA TRP A 4 29.85 -37.28 -42.48
C TRP A 4 29.30 -35.85 -42.54
N LEU A 5 29.02 -35.33 -43.74
CA LEU A 5 28.37 -34.03 -43.89
C LEU A 5 26.92 -34.06 -43.37
N ALA A 6 26.19 -35.14 -43.62
CA ALA A 6 24.85 -35.32 -43.11
C ALA A 6 24.84 -35.41 -41.57
N ASP A 7 25.80 -36.12 -40.97
CA ASP A 7 25.92 -36.24 -39.51
C ASP A 7 26.23 -34.88 -38.85
N ILE A 8 27.10 -34.07 -39.47
CA ILE A 8 27.38 -32.70 -38.99
C ILE A 8 26.14 -31.82 -39.11
N ALA A 9 25.44 -31.87 -40.24
CA ALA A 9 24.22 -31.08 -40.43
C ALA A 9 23.16 -31.46 -39.39
N ALA A 10 22.96 -32.77 -39.14
CA ALA A 10 22.06 -33.25 -38.10
C ALA A 10 22.47 -32.76 -36.70
N LEU A 11 23.77 -32.83 -36.37
CA LEU A 11 24.28 -32.34 -35.09
C LEU A 11 24.03 -30.84 -34.91
N VAL A 12 24.26 -30.02 -35.95
CA VAL A 12 24.02 -28.57 -35.91
C VAL A 12 22.54 -28.28 -35.68
N VAL A 13 21.64 -29.00 -36.35
CA VAL A 13 20.19 -28.84 -36.14
C VAL A 13 19.79 -29.20 -34.71
N VAL A 14 20.31 -30.31 -34.17
CA VAL A 14 20.04 -30.71 -32.78
C VAL A 14 20.55 -29.67 -31.78
N LEU A 15 21.76 -29.14 -31.98
CA LEU A 15 22.32 -28.10 -31.13
C LEU A 15 21.51 -26.80 -31.21
N ALA A 16 21.08 -26.39 -32.40
CA ALA A 16 20.26 -25.20 -32.59
C ALA A 16 18.90 -25.32 -31.89
N LEU A 17 18.22 -26.47 -32.03
CA LEU A 17 16.95 -26.74 -31.36
C LEU A 17 17.13 -26.80 -29.83
N GLY A 18 18.17 -27.49 -29.36
CA GLY A 18 18.49 -27.58 -27.94
C GLY A 18 18.76 -26.20 -27.31
N ALA A 19 19.56 -25.37 -27.98
CA ALA A 19 19.82 -24.00 -27.55
C ALA A 19 18.54 -23.15 -27.55
N GLY A 20 17.70 -23.28 -28.57
CA GLY A 20 16.42 -22.56 -28.67
C GLY A 20 15.48 -22.89 -27.51
N ILE A 21 15.32 -24.18 -27.16
CA ILE A 21 14.50 -24.61 -26.03
C ILE A 21 15.04 -24.06 -24.72
N LEU A 22 16.36 -24.16 -24.49
CA LEU A 22 16.99 -23.70 -23.25
C LEU A 22 16.82 -22.19 -23.06
N LEU A 23 16.99 -21.40 -24.12
CA LEU A 23 16.77 -19.94 -24.07
C LEU A 23 15.30 -19.59 -23.80
N HIS A 24 14.37 -20.34 -24.41
CA HIS A 24 12.93 -20.12 -24.19
C HIS A 24 12.50 -20.44 -22.75
N GLU A 25 12.98 -21.54 -22.19
CA GLU A 25 12.74 -21.88 -20.80
C GLU A 25 13.33 -20.86 -19.84
N ARG A 26 14.56 -20.40 -20.11
CA ARG A 26 15.21 -19.35 -19.31
C ARG A 26 14.39 -18.07 -19.34
N ALA A 27 13.97 -17.62 -20.52
CA ALA A 27 13.14 -16.42 -20.65
C ALA A 27 11.80 -16.54 -19.90
N ARG A 28 11.20 -17.74 -19.85
CA ARG A 28 9.99 -17.99 -19.04
C ARG A 28 10.28 -17.89 -17.54
N ARG A 29 11.36 -18.50 -17.07
CA ARG A 29 11.77 -18.45 -15.66
C ARG A 29 12.10 -17.04 -15.21
N ASP A 30 12.79 -16.27 -16.05
CA ASP A 30 13.15 -14.89 -15.74
C ASP A 30 11.89 -14.02 -15.60
N ARG A 31 10.91 -14.14 -16.51
CA ARG A 31 9.61 -13.45 -16.38
C ARG A 31 8.87 -13.84 -15.12
N GLU A 32 8.86 -15.12 -14.79
CA GLU A 32 8.19 -15.63 -13.59
C GLU A 32 8.83 -15.06 -12.31
N ALA A 33 10.17 -15.04 -12.27
CA ALA A 33 10.91 -14.45 -11.16
C ALA A 33 10.59 -12.95 -11.01
N THR A 34 10.47 -12.20 -12.11
CA THR A 34 10.07 -10.79 -12.07
C THR A 34 8.65 -10.62 -11.48
N ILE A 35 7.68 -11.44 -11.90
CA ILE A 35 6.31 -11.38 -11.37
C ILE A 35 6.31 -11.65 -9.85
N ILE A 36 7.03 -12.68 -9.42
CA ILE A 36 7.16 -13.04 -7.99
C ILE A 36 7.79 -11.90 -7.21
N GLN A 37 8.85 -11.28 -7.75
CA GLN A 37 9.54 -10.16 -7.12
C GLN A 37 8.61 -8.96 -6.94
N VAL A 38 7.88 -8.54 -7.98
CA VAL A 38 6.95 -7.41 -7.87
C VAL A 38 5.84 -7.68 -6.85
N GLY A 39 5.32 -8.91 -6.80
CA GLY A 39 4.36 -9.30 -5.77
C GLY A 39 4.96 -9.28 -4.35
N ALA A 40 6.24 -9.62 -4.19
CA ALA A 40 6.94 -9.51 -2.91
C ALA A 40 7.15 -8.04 -2.49
N ASP A 41 7.56 -7.18 -3.42
CA ASP A 41 7.76 -5.75 -3.20
C ASP A 41 6.44 -5.03 -2.87
N MET A 42 5.35 -5.38 -3.55
CA MET A 42 4.00 -4.89 -3.20
C MET A 42 3.60 -5.27 -1.77
N ARG A 43 3.83 -6.52 -1.37
CA ARG A 43 3.56 -6.97 0.02
C ARG A 43 4.41 -6.26 1.04
N ARG A 44 5.68 -5.99 0.73
CA ARG A 44 6.56 -5.20 1.60
C ARG A 44 6.04 -3.77 1.77
N LEU A 45 5.54 -3.16 0.69
CA LEU A 45 4.89 -1.85 0.74
C LEU A 45 3.68 -1.87 1.68
N GLU A 46 2.80 -2.85 1.53
CA GLU A 46 1.62 -3.02 2.39
C GLU A 46 1.99 -3.22 3.88
N LEU A 47 3.02 -4.02 4.17
CA LEU A 47 3.48 -4.27 5.55
C LEU A 47 4.04 -3.02 6.22
N GLU A 48 4.85 -2.23 5.49
CA GLU A 48 5.39 -0.97 6.02
C GLU A 48 4.26 0.03 6.30
N LEU A 49 3.27 0.15 5.40
CA LEU A 49 2.12 1.02 5.64
C LEU A 49 1.35 0.63 6.90
N LYS A 50 1.14 -0.67 7.13
CA LYS A 50 0.53 -1.18 8.36
C LYS A 50 1.37 -0.86 9.59
N TYR A 51 2.68 -1.02 9.49
CA TYR A 51 3.60 -0.69 10.57
C TYR A 51 3.55 0.79 10.94
N ARG A 52 3.60 1.69 9.94
CA ARG A 52 3.51 3.15 10.15
C ARG A 52 2.18 3.57 10.74
N ALA A 53 1.08 2.99 10.28
CA ALA A 53 -0.22 3.23 10.87
C ALA A 53 -0.27 2.87 12.36
N ALA A 54 0.40 1.79 12.75
CA ALA A 54 0.43 1.30 14.12
C ALA A 54 1.43 2.05 15.01
N SER A 55 2.48 2.66 14.45
CA SER A 55 3.50 3.37 15.24
C SER A 55 2.99 4.70 15.79
N GLY A 56 1.99 5.30 15.13
CA GLY A 56 1.41 6.60 15.52
C GLY A 56 2.23 7.82 15.09
N ASP A 57 3.30 7.61 14.33
CA ASP A 57 4.21 8.68 13.87
C ASP A 57 3.71 9.37 12.59
N VAL A 58 2.64 8.86 11.97
CA VAL A 58 2.10 9.36 10.71
C VAL A 58 0.62 9.70 10.83
N GLU A 59 0.17 10.66 10.04
CA GLU A 59 -1.26 10.96 9.93
C GLU A 59 -1.99 9.77 9.31
N VAL A 60 -2.97 9.25 10.03
CA VAL A 60 -3.85 8.17 9.59
C VAL A 60 -5.27 8.67 9.40
N ASN A 61 -5.98 8.09 8.43
CA ASN A 61 -7.39 8.36 8.25
C ASN A 61 -8.25 7.68 9.34
N ALA A 62 -9.56 7.90 9.31
CA ALA A 62 -10.52 7.31 10.25
C ALA A 62 -10.52 5.77 10.28
N ARG A 63 -9.93 5.11 9.27
CA ARG A 63 -9.79 3.66 9.17
C ARG A 63 -8.43 3.15 9.63
N GLY A 64 -7.56 4.03 10.11
CA GLY A 64 -6.23 3.68 10.60
C GLY A 64 -5.24 3.38 9.48
N TRP A 65 -5.36 4.03 8.33
CA TRP A 65 -4.40 3.89 7.22
C TRP A 65 -3.66 5.20 6.96
N PRO A 66 -2.35 5.18 6.65
CA PRO A 66 -1.59 6.40 6.38
C PRO A 66 -2.21 7.16 5.19
N VAL A 67 -2.36 8.47 5.32
CA VAL A 67 -2.97 9.28 4.25
C VAL A 67 -2.00 9.46 3.06
N THR A 68 -0.70 9.38 3.32
CA THR A 68 0.38 9.56 2.34
C THR A 68 1.37 8.40 2.38
N VAL A 69 2.26 8.33 1.39
CA VAL A 69 3.36 7.37 1.35
C VAL A 69 4.67 8.13 1.17
N ASP A 70 5.59 7.97 2.11
CA ASP A 70 6.93 8.56 2.02
C ASP A 70 7.95 7.52 1.54
N PRO A 71 8.72 7.78 0.47
CA PRO A 71 9.81 6.92 0.03
C PRO A 71 10.87 6.65 1.11
N GLU A 72 11.08 7.57 2.05
CA GLU A 72 12.12 7.45 3.08
C GLU A 72 11.86 6.28 4.04
N TRP A 73 10.60 5.85 4.20
CA TRP A 73 10.23 4.70 5.02
C TRP A 73 10.84 3.39 4.52
N PHE A 74 11.27 3.35 3.26
CA PHE A 74 11.73 2.15 2.58
C PHE A 74 13.23 2.13 2.30
N LEU A 75 13.98 3.12 2.80
CA LEU A 75 15.42 3.19 2.62
C LEU A 75 16.14 2.02 3.32
N PRO A 76 17.28 1.54 2.77
CA PRO A 76 17.94 2.04 1.56
C PRO A 76 17.41 1.44 0.24
N HIS A 77 16.45 0.52 0.30
CA HIS A 77 15.98 -0.22 -0.88
C HIS A 77 14.45 -0.06 -1.04
N PRO A 78 13.95 0.94 -1.76
CA PRO A 78 12.52 1.05 -2.00
C PRO A 78 11.98 -0.15 -2.80
N PRO A 79 10.75 -0.63 -2.53
CA PRO A 79 10.05 -1.59 -3.37
C PRO A 79 10.03 -1.15 -4.84
N VAL A 80 10.29 -2.05 -5.79
CA VAL A 80 10.34 -1.68 -7.22
C VAL A 80 9.42 -2.56 -8.05
N ASN A 81 8.70 -1.93 -8.99
CA ASN A 81 7.96 -2.67 -9.99
C ASN A 81 8.87 -2.97 -11.19
N ALA A 82 9.60 -4.09 -11.11
CA ALA A 82 10.53 -4.52 -12.15
C ALA A 82 9.87 -4.87 -13.51
N LEU A 83 8.52 -4.84 -13.60
CA LEU A 83 7.80 -4.97 -14.88
C LEU A 83 7.72 -3.64 -15.65
N LEU A 84 8.09 -2.51 -15.02
CA LEU A 84 8.00 -1.16 -15.58
C LEU A 84 9.37 -0.46 -15.56
N SER A 85 9.52 0.63 -16.32
CA SER A 85 10.72 1.46 -16.28
C SER A 85 10.85 2.20 -14.95
N VAL A 86 12.09 2.46 -14.51
CA VAL A 86 12.39 3.12 -13.23
C VAL A 86 12.13 4.64 -13.26
N HIS A 87 11.98 5.23 -14.45
CA HIS A 87 11.79 6.68 -14.63
C HIS A 87 10.38 7.19 -14.33
N ARG A 88 9.52 6.35 -13.78
CA ARG A 88 8.10 6.64 -13.51
C ARG A 88 7.90 7.07 -12.06
N PRO A 89 6.81 7.79 -11.74
CA PRO A 89 6.42 7.99 -10.35
C PRO A 89 6.33 6.63 -9.62
N TRP A 90 6.76 6.62 -8.38
CA TRP A 90 6.88 5.36 -7.65
C TRP A 90 5.52 4.83 -7.18
N VAL A 91 4.79 5.65 -6.43
CA VAL A 91 3.45 5.33 -5.90
C VAL A 91 2.52 6.50 -6.19
N GLU A 92 1.33 6.18 -6.67
CA GLU A 92 0.20 7.11 -6.74
C GLU A 92 -0.75 6.81 -5.58
N VAL A 93 -1.17 7.85 -4.87
CA VAL A 93 -2.16 7.74 -3.79
C VAL A 93 -3.53 8.03 -4.37
N ALA A 94 -4.49 7.14 -4.11
CA ALA A 94 -5.84 7.25 -4.64
C ALA A 94 -6.51 8.53 -4.18
N SER A 95 -7.19 9.19 -5.12
CA SER A 95 -7.97 10.40 -4.83
C SER A 95 -9.27 10.07 -4.07
N PRO A 96 -9.96 11.06 -3.49
CA PRO A 96 -11.25 10.83 -2.83
C PRO A 96 -12.32 10.19 -3.73
N ASP A 97 -12.28 10.48 -5.03
CA ASP A 97 -13.24 9.92 -6.01
C ASP A 97 -13.00 8.42 -6.24
N GLU A 98 -11.79 7.94 -5.97
CA GLU A 98 -11.38 6.54 -6.11
C GLU A 98 -11.49 5.75 -4.78
N ALA A 99 -11.95 6.40 -3.71
CA ALA A 99 -11.95 5.83 -2.37
C ALA A 99 -12.75 4.52 -2.23
N GLY A 100 -13.75 4.30 -3.10
CA GLY A 100 -14.54 3.07 -3.14
C GLY A 100 -13.97 1.94 -4.00
N LEU A 101 -12.81 2.13 -4.65
CA LEU A 101 -12.22 1.17 -5.59
C LEU A 101 -11.18 0.26 -4.93
N LEU A 102 -11.16 -1.02 -5.31
CA LEU A 102 -10.13 -1.97 -4.91
C LEU A 102 -8.98 -2.06 -5.93
N HIS A 103 -9.17 -1.46 -7.10
CA HIS A 103 -8.21 -1.40 -8.19
C HIS A 103 -8.08 0.04 -8.73
N PRO A 104 -6.90 0.43 -9.24
CA PRO A 104 -6.78 1.70 -9.93
C PRO A 104 -7.69 1.72 -11.18
N PRO A 105 -8.28 2.86 -11.55
CA PRO A 105 -9.08 2.98 -12.77
C PRO A 105 -8.29 2.56 -14.02
N ILE A 106 -7.00 2.90 -14.04
CA ILE A 106 -6.05 2.52 -15.08
C ILE A 106 -5.04 1.54 -14.49
N ARG A 107 -5.13 0.28 -14.93
CA ARG A 107 -4.36 -0.86 -14.40
C ARG A 107 -3.05 -1.11 -15.14
N MET A 108 -2.91 -0.54 -16.32
CA MET A 108 -1.69 -0.61 -17.15
C MET A 108 -0.96 0.74 -17.14
N ALA A 109 0.37 0.72 -17.13
CA ALA A 109 1.16 1.94 -17.24
C ALA A 109 1.44 2.25 -18.72
N ILE A 110 0.52 2.99 -19.35
CA ILE A 110 0.53 3.30 -20.80
C ILE A 110 1.76 4.13 -21.19
N ASP A 111 2.14 5.06 -20.32
CA ASP A 111 3.30 5.93 -20.46
C ASP A 111 4.00 6.15 -19.11
N GLU A 112 5.11 6.90 -19.12
CA GLU A 112 5.94 7.11 -17.92
C GLU A 112 5.31 8.03 -16.86
N THR A 113 4.16 8.64 -17.13
CA THR A 113 3.44 9.47 -16.15
C THR A 113 2.67 8.63 -15.15
N TYR A 114 2.32 7.39 -15.50
CA TYR A 114 1.64 6.47 -14.60
C TYR A 114 2.60 5.91 -13.56
N ALA A 115 2.22 6.04 -12.30
CA ALA A 115 2.99 5.47 -11.21
C ALA A 115 3.06 3.93 -11.28
N ALA A 116 4.18 3.39 -10.81
CA ALA A 116 4.43 1.95 -10.80
C ALA A 116 3.49 1.17 -9.86
N PHE A 117 3.18 1.77 -8.71
CA PHE A 117 2.22 1.27 -7.74
C PHE A 117 1.09 2.28 -7.53
N TRP A 118 -0.05 1.79 -7.09
CA TRP A 118 -1.20 2.57 -6.66
C TRP A 118 -1.59 2.14 -5.26
N TYR A 119 -1.79 3.11 -4.37
CA TYR A 119 -2.18 2.89 -2.99
C TYR A 119 -3.50 3.61 -2.71
N ASN A 120 -4.49 2.86 -2.21
CA ASN A 120 -5.75 3.42 -1.75
C ASN A 120 -5.82 3.45 -0.22
N PRO A 121 -5.66 4.62 0.43
CA PRO A 121 -5.73 4.73 1.88
C PRO A 121 -7.14 4.47 2.43
N TYR A 122 -8.19 4.67 1.64
CA TYR A 122 -9.58 4.47 2.07
C TYR A 122 -9.93 2.99 2.24
N GLN A 123 -9.24 2.11 1.50
CA GLN A 123 -9.42 0.66 1.58
C GLN A 123 -8.20 -0.07 2.18
N GLY A 124 -7.06 0.60 2.33
CA GLY A 124 -5.81 -0.03 2.76
C GLY A 124 -5.22 -0.98 1.72
N VAL A 125 -5.47 -0.72 0.43
CA VAL A 125 -5.11 -1.63 -0.66
C VAL A 125 -3.95 -1.05 -1.47
N VAL A 126 -2.96 -1.89 -1.75
CA VAL A 126 -1.86 -1.59 -2.68
C VAL A 126 -2.01 -2.46 -3.91
N ARG A 127 -1.79 -1.88 -5.09
CA ARG A 127 -1.76 -2.57 -6.38
C ARG A 127 -0.55 -2.17 -7.19
N ALA A 128 0.03 -3.12 -7.91
CA ALA A 128 1.02 -2.84 -8.93
C ALA A 128 0.34 -2.70 -10.30
N ARG A 129 0.71 -1.66 -11.05
CA ARG A 129 0.34 -1.55 -12.47
C ARG A 129 1.20 -2.50 -13.30
N VAL A 130 0.70 -2.90 -14.45
CA VAL A 130 1.41 -3.80 -15.39
C VAL A 130 1.74 -3.08 -16.70
N PRO A 131 2.74 -3.52 -17.48
CA PRO A 131 2.99 -2.94 -18.80
C PRO A 131 1.82 -3.21 -19.74
N VAL A 132 1.70 -2.38 -20.78
CA VAL A 132 0.78 -2.62 -21.88
C VAL A 132 1.20 -3.89 -22.62
N MET A 133 0.25 -4.80 -22.82
CA MET A 133 0.45 -6.03 -23.58
C MET A 133 -0.27 -5.97 -24.92
N VAL A 134 0.14 -6.83 -25.85
CA VAL A 134 -0.51 -6.93 -27.18
C VAL A 134 -1.90 -7.56 -27.09
N ASN A 135 -2.15 -8.34 -26.04
CA ASN A 135 -3.40 -9.04 -25.81
C ASN A 135 -3.96 -8.69 -24.41
N ASP A 136 -5.22 -8.26 -24.37
CA ASP A 136 -5.95 -7.91 -23.16
C ASP A 136 -6.05 -9.08 -22.17
N ASP A 137 -6.19 -10.32 -22.66
CA ASP A 137 -6.20 -11.52 -21.82
C ASP A 137 -4.86 -11.68 -21.11
N GLN A 138 -3.75 -11.45 -21.81
CA GLN A 138 -2.41 -11.53 -21.21
C GLN A 138 -2.16 -10.40 -20.22
N ALA A 139 -2.66 -9.18 -20.50
CA ALA A 139 -2.60 -8.07 -19.55
C ALA A 139 -3.40 -8.38 -18.28
N THR A 140 -4.62 -8.92 -18.46
CA THR A 140 -5.52 -9.31 -17.37
C THR A 140 -4.89 -10.41 -16.52
N ASP A 141 -4.36 -11.46 -17.14
CA ASP A 141 -3.68 -12.56 -16.45
C ASP A 141 -2.45 -12.05 -15.69
N LEU A 142 -1.61 -11.22 -16.33
CA LEU A 142 -0.43 -10.66 -15.67
C LEU A 142 -0.83 -9.81 -14.46
N TYR A 143 -1.84 -8.94 -14.62
CA TYR A 143 -2.36 -8.09 -13.55
C TYR A 143 -2.90 -8.93 -12.38
N ASN A 144 -3.73 -9.93 -12.68
CA ASN A 144 -4.30 -10.84 -11.69
C ASN A 144 -3.22 -11.60 -10.92
N ARG A 145 -2.19 -12.07 -11.62
CA ARG A 145 -1.08 -12.83 -11.01
C ARG A 145 -0.20 -11.96 -10.11
N VAL A 146 0.15 -10.75 -10.56
CA VAL A 146 0.99 -9.83 -9.77
C VAL A 146 0.24 -9.37 -8.51
N ASN A 147 -1.05 -9.04 -8.66
CA ASN A 147 -1.85 -8.46 -7.58
C ASN A 147 -2.58 -9.50 -6.71
N GLY A 148 -2.58 -10.78 -7.10
CA GLY A 148 -3.35 -11.84 -6.42
C GLY A 148 -4.86 -11.63 -6.52
N THR A 149 -5.35 -11.17 -7.68
CA THR A 149 -6.75 -10.80 -7.91
C THR A 149 -7.38 -11.64 -9.02
N GLY A 150 -8.68 -11.47 -9.26
CA GLY A 150 -9.44 -12.24 -10.26
C GLY A 150 -10.40 -11.36 -11.05
N ILE A 151 -9.91 -10.23 -11.57
CA ILE A 151 -10.74 -9.36 -12.41
C ILE A 151 -10.99 -10.06 -13.76
N PRO A 152 -12.19 -9.88 -14.36
CA PRO A 152 -12.54 -10.57 -15.60
C PRO A 152 -11.86 -9.97 -16.84
N SER A 153 -11.45 -8.70 -16.77
CA SER A 153 -10.80 -7.98 -17.87
C SER A 153 -9.98 -6.82 -17.32
N ILE A 154 -8.89 -6.46 -17.99
CA ILE A 154 -8.06 -5.30 -17.66
C ILE A 154 -8.86 -3.97 -17.73
N PHE A 155 -9.91 -3.93 -18.56
CA PHE A 155 -10.83 -2.82 -18.72
C PHE A 155 -12.10 -2.94 -17.87
N TYR A 156 -12.12 -3.86 -16.90
CA TYR A 156 -13.25 -4.01 -16.00
C TYR A 156 -13.54 -2.70 -15.26
N GLU A 157 -14.75 -2.18 -15.44
CA GLU A 157 -15.23 -1.02 -14.71
C GLU A 157 -15.73 -1.49 -13.34
N GLU A 158 -15.00 -1.11 -12.30
CA GLU A 158 -15.35 -1.46 -10.94
C GLU A 158 -16.42 -0.51 -10.41
N LYS A 159 -17.51 -1.06 -9.90
CA LYS A 159 -18.49 -0.26 -9.15
C LYS A 159 -17.92 0.05 -7.78
N ALA A 160 -17.78 1.34 -7.47
CA ALA A 160 -17.33 1.80 -6.17
C ALA A 160 -18.19 1.18 -5.05
N VAL A 161 -17.52 0.59 -4.06
CA VAL A 161 -18.20 0.13 -2.85
C VAL A 161 -18.73 1.37 -2.13
N PRO A 162 -20.04 1.45 -1.82
CA PRO A 162 -20.59 2.58 -1.07
C PRO A 162 -19.81 2.74 0.23
N GLN A 163 -19.19 3.90 0.42
CA GLN A 163 -18.56 4.18 1.70
C GLN A 163 -19.68 4.23 2.74
N PRO A 164 -19.56 3.50 3.88
CA PRO A 164 -20.42 3.79 5.01
C PRO A 164 -20.19 5.26 5.33
N GLU A 165 -21.26 6.06 5.22
CA GLU A 165 -21.22 7.49 5.53
C GLU A 165 -20.50 7.63 6.87
N SER A 166 -19.27 8.14 6.84
CA SER A 166 -18.62 8.57 8.06
C SER A 166 -19.64 9.48 8.72
N PRO A 167 -20.13 9.16 9.94
CA PRO A 167 -21.11 9.99 10.59
C PRO A 167 -20.50 11.39 10.57
N MET A 168 -21.17 12.32 9.87
CA MET A 168 -20.65 13.67 9.73
C MET A 168 -20.17 14.11 11.10
N PRO A 169 -19.02 14.79 11.21
CA PRO A 169 -18.62 15.38 12.48
C PRO A 169 -19.86 16.09 12.99
N ARG A 170 -20.44 15.58 14.09
CA ARG A 170 -21.60 16.23 14.70
C ARG A 170 -21.11 17.64 14.88
N VAL A 171 -21.64 18.58 14.08
CA VAL A 171 -21.42 20.00 14.31
C VAL A 171 -21.72 20.12 15.79
N PRO A 172 -20.73 20.48 16.64
CA PRO A 172 -21.01 20.68 18.03
C PRO A 172 -22.16 21.66 18.02
N VAL A 173 -23.33 21.17 18.42
CA VAL A 173 -24.54 21.99 18.51
C VAL A 173 -24.07 23.10 19.42
N ALA A 174 -23.84 24.28 18.82
CA ALA A 174 -23.51 25.47 19.57
C ALA A 174 -24.56 25.49 20.68
N PRO A 175 -24.17 25.62 21.97
CA PRO A 175 -25.11 25.61 23.07
C PRO A 175 -26.27 26.52 22.67
N GLN A 176 -27.43 25.94 22.37
CA GLN A 176 -28.61 26.72 22.08
C GLN A 176 -28.79 27.58 23.31
N ASP A 177 -28.80 28.89 23.12
CA ASP A 177 -29.02 29.90 24.14
C ASP A 177 -30.06 29.39 25.13
N LEU A 178 -29.57 28.88 26.26
CA LEU A 178 -30.42 28.66 27.41
C LEU A 178 -30.96 30.05 27.74
N PRO A 179 -32.29 30.22 27.85
CA PRO A 179 -32.82 31.47 28.36
C PRO A 179 -32.13 31.77 29.71
N PRO A 180 -31.79 33.04 30.00
CA PRO A 180 -31.12 33.40 31.24
C PRO A 180 -32.03 33.03 32.40
N ASP A 181 -31.79 31.86 32.99
CA ASP A 181 -32.48 31.45 34.20
C ASP A 181 -31.86 32.25 35.34
N GLN A 182 -32.60 33.28 35.71
CA GLN A 182 -32.36 34.11 36.87
C GLN A 182 -32.59 33.25 38.11
N THR A 183 -31.53 32.67 38.68
CA THR A 183 -31.52 32.46 40.13
C THR A 183 -30.10 32.58 40.66
N SER A 184 -29.76 33.83 40.98
CA SER A 184 -28.74 34.15 41.96
C SER A 184 -29.10 33.52 43.29
N GLU A 185 -28.47 32.42 43.67
CA GLU A 185 -28.42 31.99 45.06
C GLU A 185 -26.96 31.90 45.51
N PRO A 186 -26.50 32.79 46.41
CA PRO A 186 -25.13 32.75 46.89
C PRO A 186 -24.91 31.53 47.80
N PRO A 187 -23.74 30.88 47.72
CA PRO A 187 -23.43 29.73 48.56
C PRO A 187 -23.30 30.16 50.03
N PRO A 188 -23.79 29.35 50.98
CA PRO A 188 -23.58 29.61 52.41
C PRO A 188 -22.11 29.43 52.78
N THR A 189 -21.55 30.49 53.36
CA THR A 189 -20.22 30.55 53.96
C THR A 189 -20.11 29.58 55.14
N GLY A 190 -19.51 28.41 54.91
CA GLY A 190 -19.13 27.46 55.96
C GLY A 190 -17.71 27.70 56.48
N PRO A 191 -17.44 27.50 57.78
CA PRO A 191 -16.18 27.88 58.42
C PRO A 191 -15.02 26.91 58.12
N ARG A 192 -13.84 27.50 57.96
CA ARG A 192 -12.52 26.86 57.87
C ARG A 192 -11.91 26.76 59.27
N PRO A 193 -11.55 25.58 59.79
CA PRO A 193 -10.25 25.45 60.46
C PRO A 193 -9.62 24.03 60.48
N GLY A 194 -8.29 23.96 60.59
CA GLY A 194 -7.48 22.75 60.84
C GLY A 194 -6.47 22.52 59.71
N ASP A 195 -5.28 23.10 59.67
CA ASP A 195 -4.19 23.14 60.67
C ASP A 195 -3.57 21.77 60.95
N GLY A 196 -2.28 21.64 60.61
CA GLY A 196 -1.34 20.68 61.20
C GLY A 196 -1.02 19.40 60.41
N THR A 197 0.15 19.39 59.75
CA THR A 197 1.37 18.69 60.24
C THR A 197 2.26 18.22 59.08
N PRO A 198 3.57 18.52 59.12
CA PRO A 198 4.59 17.94 58.23
C PRO A 198 5.21 16.66 58.83
N MET A 199 5.45 15.65 58.00
CA MET A 199 6.42 14.56 58.23
C MET A 199 6.94 14.16 56.84
N SER A 200 8.22 14.37 56.53
CA SER A 200 9.38 13.53 56.92
C SER A 200 9.37 12.15 56.26
N ASP A 201 10.32 11.97 55.34
CA ASP A 201 11.24 10.82 55.16
C ASP A 201 11.61 10.72 53.67
N ALA A 202 12.85 10.96 53.21
CA ALA A 202 14.15 10.35 53.53
C ALA A 202 14.24 8.85 53.16
N GLY A 203 15.12 8.54 52.20
CA GLY A 203 15.55 7.17 51.82
C GLY A 203 15.67 7.03 50.30
N THR A 204 16.82 7.19 49.65
CA THR A 204 18.08 6.40 49.67
C THR A 204 17.98 5.07 48.90
N THR A 205 19.06 4.80 48.12
CA THR A 205 19.54 3.51 47.54
C THR A 205 19.27 3.38 46.03
N ALA A 206 20.21 3.62 45.10
CA ALA A 206 21.54 3.08 44.79
C ALA A 206 21.52 2.21 43.51
N GLU A 207 22.37 2.62 42.56
CA GLU A 207 23.11 1.83 41.55
C GLU A 207 23.91 0.65 42.18
N PRO A 208 24.67 -0.19 41.42
CA PRO A 208 24.48 -0.86 40.12
C PRO A 208 24.88 -2.37 40.34
N PRO A 209 25.65 -3.16 39.53
CA PRO A 209 26.42 -2.96 38.28
C PRO A 209 25.70 -3.33 36.98
#